data_AF-A0A7W0SCD1-F1
#
_entry.id   AF-A0A7W0SCD1-F1
#
_cell.length_a   1.000
_cell.length_b   1.000
_cell.length_c   1.000
_cell.angle_alpha   90.00
_cell.angle_beta   90.00
_cell.angle_gamma   90.00
#
_symmetry.space_group_name_H-M   'P 1'
#
loop_
_entity.id
_entity.type
_entity.pdbx_description
1 polymer ?
#
loop_
_entity_poly.entity_id
_entity_poly.type
_entity_poly.pdbx_seq_one_letter_code
_entity_poly.pdbx_strand_id
1 'polypeptide(L)'
;MMTLLLDITETKAQLPASKSRKIILATAGILSALIVVAALGGYLYWRSFAGTPQYSLALLVEAARRNDQAQVDQIVEVDSIVDDFLPQITGKAVELYGRGLSPKMIARVSQVATPVMPALKQRARAQLPNLIRKKTERFDSVPFAAMVLGADRYLDIRPSGDTAIIRSKLPEHSFEVRMQRNGSGWKVVGVRDDALATEIARKVGQEIIAVASNGGAEAAGDRLGIKNLNTILQQAETIFR
;
A
#
# COMPACT_ATOMS: atom_id res chain seq x y z
N MET A 1 63.15 17.67 -77.75
CA MET A 1 64.04 18.23 -76.71
C MET A 1 63.50 19.61 -76.36
N MET A 2 62.98 19.93 -75.19
CA MET A 2 63.12 19.33 -73.87
C MET A 2 61.89 19.72 -73.03
N THR A 3 61.39 18.74 -72.30
CA THR A 3 60.20 18.72 -71.43
C THR A 3 60.37 19.65 -70.22
N LEU A 4 59.41 20.54 -69.96
CA LEU A 4 59.31 21.26 -68.69
C LEU A 4 57.96 20.92 -68.04
N LEU A 5 57.99 19.83 -67.28
CA LEU A 5 56.97 19.40 -66.33
C LEU A 5 56.92 20.43 -65.19
N LEU A 6 55.81 21.16 -65.09
CA LEU A 6 55.43 21.92 -63.90
C LEU A 6 54.96 20.92 -62.84
N ASP A 7 55.88 20.59 -61.93
CA ASP A 7 55.66 19.75 -60.76
C ASP A 7 54.81 20.53 -59.74
N ILE A 8 53.49 20.31 -59.76
CA ILE A 8 52.56 20.83 -58.75
C ILE A 8 52.77 19.99 -57.49
N THR A 9 53.66 20.45 -56.63
CA THR A 9 53.87 19.85 -55.31
C THR A 9 52.67 20.15 -54.42
N GLU A 10 51.73 19.19 -54.34
CA GLU A 10 50.68 19.12 -53.32
C GLU A 10 51.32 19.26 -51.93
N THR A 11 51.31 20.47 -51.38
CA THR A 11 51.71 20.69 -49.99
C THR A 11 50.55 20.27 -49.09
N LYS A 12 50.45 18.97 -48.80
CA LYS A 12 49.58 18.46 -47.74
C LYS A 12 50.10 18.97 -46.41
N ALA A 13 49.47 20.02 -45.89
CA ALA A 13 49.70 20.53 -44.54
C ALA A 13 49.41 19.41 -43.52
N GLN A 14 50.46 18.69 -43.10
CA GLN A 14 50.41 17.76 -41.99
C GLN A 14 50.27 18.56 -40.69
N LEU A 15 49.03 18.72 -40.23
CA LEU A 15 48.75 19.22 -38.89
C LEU A 15 49.45 18.32 -37.85
N PRO A 16 50.17 18.86 -36.86
CA PRO A 16 50.92 18.08 -35.87
C PRO A 16 49.97 17.25 -34.99
N ALA A 17 49.82 15.97 -35.32
CA ALA A 17 48.76 15.10 -34.81
C ALA A 17 49.04 14.40 -33.45
N SER A 18 50.02 14.82 -32.63
CA SER A 18 50.49 13.95 -31.53
C SER A 18 50.12 14.38 -30.10
N LYS A 19 50.03 15.69 -29.79
CA LYS A 19 49.77 16.16 -28.41
C LYS A 19 48.29 16.44 -28.12
N SER A 20 47.60 17.13 -29.03
CA SER A 20 46.18 17.49 -28.83
C SER A 20 45.27 16.26 -28.80
N ARG A 21 45.58 15.23 -29.59
CA ARG A 21 44.83 13.95 -29.58
C ARG A 21 44.93 13.22 -28.23
N LYS A 22 46.10 13.26 -27.58
CA LYS A 22 46.30 12.64 -26.26
C LYS A 22 45.52 13.36 -25.16
N ILE A 23 45.48 14.69 -25.21
CA ILE A 23 44.71 15.50 -24.25
C ILE A 23 43.21 15.26 -24.43
N ILE A 24 42.70 15.28 -25.67
CA ILE A 24 41.28 15.00 -25.94
C ILE A 24 40.88 13.60 -25.47
N LEU A 25 41.71 12.58 -25.74
CA LEU A 25 41.46 11.22 -25.26
C LEU A 25 41.49 11.12 -23.73
N ALA A 26 42.42 11.80 -23.06
CA ALA A 26 42.48 11.84 -21.60
C ALA A 26 41.24 12.52 -20.99
N THR A 27 40.85 13.70 -21.52
CA THR A 27 39.66 14.42 -21.07
C THR A 27 38.38 13.63 -21.32
N ALA A 28 38.24 13.00 -22.49
CA ALA A 28 37.11 12.13 -22.81
C ALA A 28 37.05 10.90 -21.89
N GLY A 29 38.22 10.32 -21.53
CA GLY A 29 38.32 9.22 -20.58
C GLY A 29 37.84 9.62 -19.19
N ILE A 30 38.27 10.78 -18.69
CA ILE A 30 37.83 11.31 -17.39
C ILE A 30 36.34 11.61 -17.38
N LEU A 31 35.81 12.28 -18.42
CA LEU A 31 34.38 12.56 -18.55
C LEU A 31 33.56 11.27 -18.59
N SER A 32 33.99 10.28 -19.36
CA SER A 32 33.35 8.96 -19.41
C SER A 32 33.34 8.28 -18.04
N ALA A 33 34.47 8.32 -17.32
CA ALA A 33 34.56 7.77 -15.97
C ALA A 33 33.61 8.48 -15.00
N LEU A 34 33.51 9.81 -15.05
CA LEU A 34 32.57 10.58 -14.22
C LEU A 34 31.11 10.23 -14.52
N ILE A 35 30.74 10.07 -15.79
CA ILE A 35 29.39 9.65 -16.18
C ILE A 35 29.07 8.25 -15.63
N VAL A 36 30.01 7.30 -15.74
CA VAL A 36 29.83 5.95 -15.19
C VAL A 36 29.67 5.98 -13.68
N VAL A 37 30.49 6.74 -12.95
CA VAL A 37 30.38 6.89 -11.50
C VAL A 37 29.04 7.53 -11.11
N ALA A 38 28.61 8.57 -11.83
CA ALA A 38 27.32 9.22 -11.59
C ALA A 38 26.14 8.26 -11.85
N ALA A 39 26.21 7.48 -12.92
CA ALA A 39 25.18 6.48 -13.25
C ALA A 39 25.11 5.37 -12.19
N LEU A 40 26.26 4.86 -11.73
CA LEU A 40 26.33 3.86 -10.67
C LEU A 40 25.81 4.42 -9.34
N GLY A 41 26.23 5.63 -8.96
CA GLY A 41 25.77 6.30 -7.75
C GLY A 41 24.26 6.54 -7.78
N GLY A 42 23.74 7.04 -8.91
CA GLY A 42 22.31 7.25 -9.11
C GLY A 42 21.50 5.95 -9.04
N TYR A 43 22.00 4.87 -9.65
CA TYR A 43 21.34 3.56 -9.59
C TYR A 43 21.31 2.98 -8.18
N LEU A 44 22.42 3.06 -7.43
CA LEU A 44 22.48 2.61 -6.05
C LEU A 44 21.58 3.42 -5.13
N TYR A 45 21.54 4.75 -5.34
CA TYR A 45 20.61 5.63 -4.63
C TYR A 45 19.16 5.28 -4.91
N TRP A 46 18.77 5.15 -6.18
CA TRP A 46 17.42 4.74 -6.57
C TRP A 46 17.03 3.38 -5.97
N ARG A 47 17.95 2.40 -5.99
CA ARG A 47 17.70 1.08 -5.42
C ARG A 47 17.50 1.12 -3.91
N SER A 48 18.30 1.90 -3.19
CA SER A 48 18.11 2.10 -1.75
C SER A 48 16.75 2.76 -1.46
N PHE A 49 16.41 3.74 -2.28
CA PHE A 49 15.20 4.52 -2.15
C PHE A 49 13.91 3.73 -2.44
N ALA A 50 13.92 2.92 -3.50
CA ALA A 50 12.81 2.04 -3.86
C ALA A 50 12.51 0.99 -2.76
N GLY A 51 13.52 0.64 -1.95
CA GLY A 51 13.40 -0.29 -0.83
C GLY A 51 12.87 0.33 0.46
N THR A 52 12.33 1.55 0.43
CA THR A 52 11.79 2.25 1.61
C THR A 52 10.29 2.05 1.79
N PRO A 53 9.76 2.10 3.03
CA PRO A 53 8.32 2.02 3.29
C PRO A 53 7.54 3.15 2.63
N GLN A 54 8.07 4.39 2.66
CA GLN A 54 7.41 5.55 2.04
C GLN A 54 7.20 5.38 0.54
N TYR A 55 8.18 4.80 -0.17
CA TYR A 55 8.08 4.54 -1.60
C TYR A 55 6.95 3.55 -1.91
N SER A 56 6.85 2.48 -1.12
CA SER A 56 5.79 1.47 -1.28
C SER A 56 4.40 2.04 -0.97
N LEU A 57 4.26 2.92 0.03
CA LEU A 57 3.01 3.63 0.28
C LEU A 57 2.62 4.58 -0.85
N ALA A 58 3.58 5.32 -1.41
CA ALA A 58 3.31 6.18 -2.55
C ALA A 58 2.90 5.36 -3.79
N LEU A 59 3.53 4.19 -4.00
CA LEU A 59 3.11 3.26 -5.04
C LEU A 59 1.69 2.74 -4.81
N LEU A 60 1.29 2.49 -3.57
CA LEU A 60 -0.09 2.09 -3.27
C LEU A 60 -1.10 3.18 -3.67
N VAL A 61 -0.79 4.44 -3.38
CA VAL A 61 -1.62 5.59 -3.79
C VAL A 61 -1.68 5.70 -5.31
N GLU A 62 -0.52 5.61 -5.97
CA GLU A 62 -0.40 5.65 -7.43
C GLU A 62 -1.21 4.51 -8.10
N ALA A 63 -1.10 3.28 -7.58
CA ALA A 63 -1.81 2.10 -8.06
C ALA A 63 -3.32 2.24 -7.90
N ALA A 64 -3.76 2.68 -6.71
CA ALA A 64 -5.17 2.92 -6.42
C ALA A 64 -5.76 4.00 -7.35
N ARG A 65 -5.01 5.07 -7.63
CA ARG A 65 -5.40 6.12 -8.58
C ARG A 65 -5.55 5.59 -10.01
N ARG A 66 -4.64 4.71 -10.44
CA ARG A 66 -4.65 4.11 -11.78
C ARG A 66 -5.62 2.95 -11.94
N ASN A 67 -6.36 2.57 -10.89
CA ASN A 67 -7.15 1.35 -10.83
C ASN A 67 -6.34 0.08 -11.15
N ASP A 68 -5.05 0.07 -10.79
CA ASP A 68 -4.17 -1.08 -10.98
C ASP A 68 -4.31 -2.04 -9.80
N GLN A 69 -5.34 -2.88 -9.86
CA GLN A 69 -5.64 -3.85 -8.81
C GLN A 69 -4.47 -4.83 -8.58
N ALA A 70 -3.78 -5.23 -9.66
CA ALA A 70 -2.66 -6.15 -9.56
C ALA A 70 -1.50 -5.53 -8.77
N GLN A 71 -1.23 -4.24 -8.95
CA GLN A 71 -0.23 -3.52 -8.17
C GLN A 71 -0.67 -3.28 -6.72
N VAL A 72 -1.95 -3.00 -6.47
CA VAL A 72 -2.50 -2.93 -5.10
C VAL A 72 -2.30 -4.25 -4.36
N ASP A 73 -2.63 -5.38 -5.00
CA ASP A 73 -2.49 -6.72 -4.40
C ASP A 73 -1.03 -7.10 -4.12
N GLN A 74 -0.07 -6.52 -4.85
CA GLN A 74 1.36 -6.70 -4.56
C GLN A 74 1.82 -5.92 -3.32
N ILE A 75 1.15 -4.82 -2.99
CA ILE A 75 1.53 -3.94 -1.87
C ILE A 75 0.66 -4.19 -0.63
N VAL A 76 -0.51 -4.79 -0.78
CA VAL A 76 -1.50 -4.95 0.29
C VAL A 76 -1.69 -6.44 0.59
N GLU A 77 -1.27 -6.88 1.77
CA GLU A 77 -1.53 -8.23 2.24
C GLU A 77 -2.91 -8.27 2.90
N VAL A 78 -3.94 -8.42 2.06
CA VAL A 78 -5.35 -8.25 2.45
C VAL A 78 -5.73 -9.16 3.62
N ASP A 79 -5.29 -10.42 3.58
CA ASP A 79 -5.66 -11.39 4.61
C ASP A 79 -5.10 -10.97 5.99
N SER A 80 -3.84 -10.48 6.03
CA SER A 80 -3.23 -9.96 7.26
C SER A 80 -3.91 -8.68 7.76
N ILE A 81 -4.27 -7.76 6.86
CA ILE A 81 -4.97 -6.53 7.24
C ILE A 81 -6.32 -6.85 7.87
N VAL A 82 -7.08 -7.76 7.27
CA VAL A 82 -8.39 -8.14 7.82
C VAL A 82 -8.23 -8.80 9.19
N ASP A 83 -7.24 -9.67 9.36
CA ASP A 83 -6.95 -10.31 10.65
C ASP A 83 -6.57 -9.30 11.75
N ASP A 84 -5.80 -8.27 11.41
CA ASP A 84 -5.42 -7.20 12.34
C ASP A 84 -6.58 -6.22 12.64
N PHE A 85 -7.50 -6.04 11.68
CA PHE A 85 -8.55 -5.03 11.75
C PHE A 85 -9.85 -5.53 12.37
N LEU A 86 -10.17 -6.83 12.22
CA LEU A 86 -11.37 -7.44 12.79
C LEU A 86 -11.50 -7.27 14.32
N PRO A 87 -10.45 -7.48 15.13
CA PRO A 87 -10.51 -7.21 16.56
C PRO A 87 -10.87 -5.75 16.88
N GLN A 88 -10.38 -4.80 16.08
CA GLN A 88 -10.66 -3.38 16.25
C GLN A 88 -12.13 -3.06 15.96
N ILE A 89 -12.67 -3.57 14.84
CA ILE A 89 -14.09 -3.43 14.50
C ILE A 89 -14.95 -4.06 15.60
N THR A 90 -14.61 -5.27 16.04
CA THR A 90 -15.38 -6.00 17.07
C THR A 90 -15.37 -5.23 18.39
N GLY A 91 -14.21 -4.73 18.81
CA GLY A 91 -14.09 -3.87 19.99
C GLY A 91 -14.98 -2.63 19.89
N LYS A 92 -14.99 -1.96 18.74
CA LYS A 92 -15.86 -0.79 18.50
C LYS A 92 -17.34 -1.14 18.43
N ALA A 93 -17.71 -2.28 17.85
CA ALA A 93 -19.09 -2.75 17.83
C ALA A 93 -19.60 -3.04 19.25
N VAL A 94 -18.77 -3.65 20.10
CA VAL A 94 -19.07 -3.87 21.53
C VAL A 94 -19.20 -2.55 22.28
N GLU A 95 -18.32 -1.58 22.01
CA GLU A 95 -18.39 -0.25 22.63
C GLU A 95 -19.69 0.51 22.25
N LEU A 96 -20.10 0.41 20.99
CA LEU A 96 -21.27 1.11 20.45
C LEU A 96 -22.60 0.42 20.81
N TYR A 97 -22.66 -0.91 20.68
CA TYR A 97 -23.90 -1.68 20.77
C TYR A 97 -23.98 -2.59 21.99
N GLY A 98 -22.85 -2.84 22.66
CA GLY A 98 -22.78 -3.69 23.85
C GLY A 98 -23.05 -2.97 25.17
N ARG A 99 -23.44 -1.69 25.15
CA ARG A 99 -23.83 -0.97 26.37
C ARG A 99 -25.01 -1.68 27.02
N GLY A 100 -24.78 -2.28 28.19
CA GLY A 100 -25.76 -3.07 28.93
C GLY A 100 -25.65 -4.59 28.74
N LEU A 101 -24.76 -5.08 27.87
CA LEU A 101 -24.45 -6.51 27.76
C LEU A 101 -23.35 -6.90 28.76
N SER A 102 -23.51 -8.05 29.40
CA SER A 102 -22.47 -8.59 30.28
C SER A 102 -21.24 -9.06 29.46
N PRO A 103 -20.01 -9.04 30.02
CA PRO A 103 -18.82 -9.57 29.36
C PRO A 103 -18.99 -11.01 28.83
N LYS A 104 -19.79 -11.82 29.52
CA LYS A 104 -20.13 -13.19 29.14
C LYS A 104 -20.99 -13.25 27.86
N MET A 105 -21.92 -12.32 27.67
CA MET A 105 -22.72 -12.21 26.44
C MET A 105 -21.87 -11.80 25.25
N ILE A 106 -20.96 -10.84 25.45
CA ILE A 106 -20.02 -10.39 24.42
C ILE A 106 -19.14 -11.57 23.94
N ALA A 107 -18.59 -12.34 24.88
CA ALA A 107 -17.78 -13.51 24.55
C ALA A 107 -18.56 -14.58 23.76
N ARG A 108 -19.84 -14.78 24.09
CA ARG A 108 -20.72 -15.71 23.35
C ARG A 108 -21.01 -15.22 21.93
N VAL A 109 -21.27 -13.92 21.74
CA VAL A 109 -21.48 -13.35 20.40
C VAL A 109 -20.22 -13.53 19.54
N SER A 110 -19.02 -13.33 20.11
CA SER A 110 -17.77 -13.59 19.41
C SER A 110 -17.62 -15.06 18.99
N GLN A 111 -18.01 -16.01 19.84
CA GLN A 111 -17.99 -17.44 19.50
C GLN A 111 -18.93 -17.76 18.32
N VAL A 112 -20.14 -17.18 18.32
CA VAL A 112 -21.13 -17.37 17.25
C VAL A 112 -20.72 -16.68 15.93
N ALA A 113 -19.89 -15.63 15.99
CA ALA A 113 -19.39 -14.95 14.80
C ALA A 113 -18.28 -15.74 14.06
N THR A 114 -17.63 -16.71 14.72
CA THR A 114 -16.51 -17.49 14.15
C THR A 114 -16.82 -18.13 12.79
N PRO A 115 -17.97 -18.80 12.58
CA PRO A 115 -18.30 -19.42 11.29
C PRO A 115 -18.57 -18.41 10.17
N VAL A 116 -18.92 -17.17 10.53
CA VAL A 116 -19.21 -16.08 9.57
C VAL A 116 -17.93 -15.37 9.14
N MET A 117 -16.85 -15.54 9.91
CA MET A 117 -15.59 -14.85 9.69
C MET A 117 -14.98 -15.06 8.30
N PRO A 118 -14.99 -16.28 7.70
CA PRO A 118 -14.50 -16.48 6.34
C PRO A 118 -15.27 -15.67 5.29
N ALA A 119 -16.59 -15.59 5.41
CA ALA A 119 -17.43 -14.81 4.50
C ALA A 119 -17.19 -13.29 4.67
N LEU A 120 -17.04 -12.84 5.92
CA LEU A 120 -16.70 -11.45 6.21
C LEU A 120 -15.32 -11.08 5.66
N LYS A 121 -14.33 -11.97 5.79
CA LYS A 121 -13.00 -11.81 5.19
C LYS A 121 -13.06 -11.68 3.67
N GLN A 122 -13.80 -12.56 3.00
CA GLN A 122 -13.97 -12.50 1.55
C GLN A 122 -14.63 -11.17 1.11
N ARG A 123 -15.65 -10.71 1.83
CA ARG A 123 -16.31 -9.44 1.54
C ARG A 123 -15.41 -8.24 1.82
N ALA A 124 -14.69 -8.25 2.94
CA ALA A 124 -13.70 -7.24 3.27
C ALA A 124 -12.61 -7.18 2.17
N ARG A 125 -12.14 -8.34 1.70
CA ARG A 125 -11.19 -8.45 0.59
C ARG A 125 -11.72 -7.86 -0.71
N ALA A 126 -12.99 -8.08 -1.04
CA ALA A 126 -13.62 -7.48 -2.21
C ALA A 126 -13.82 -5.96 -2.09
N GLN A 127 -13.98 -5.43 -0.87
CA GLN A 127 -14.24 -4.00 -0.63
C GLN A 127 -12.97 -3.19 -0.32
N LEU A 128 -11.91 -3.81 0.19
CA LEU A 128 -10.71 -3.12 0.63
C LEU A 128 -10.06 -2.27 -0.48
N PRO A 129 -9.93 -2.73 -1.73
CA PRO A 129 -9.34 -1.90 -2.78
C PRO A 129 -10.15 -0.62 -3.04
N ASN A 130 -11.47 -0.72 -3.03
CA ASN A 130 -12.36 0.43 -3.16
C ASN A 130 -12.24 1.40 -1.99
N LEU A 131 -12.04 0.89 -0.77
CA LEU A 131 -11.80 1.72 0.42
C LEU A 131 -10.46 2.44 0.34
N ILE A 132 -9.40 1.75 -0.09
CA ILE A 132 -8.09 2.35 -0.32
C ILE A 132 -8.24 3.49 -1.32
N ARG A 133 -8.84 3.22 -2.49
CA ARG A 133 -9.10 4.23 -3.53
C ARG A 133 -9.81 5.46 -2.97
N LYS A 134 -10.93 5.27 -2.27
CA LYS A 134 -11.70 6.36 -1.67
C LYS A 134 -10.86 7.19 -0.69
N LYS A 135 -9.97 6.56 0.08
CA LYS A 135 -9.09 7.26 1.03
C LYS A 135 -7.90 7.92 0.34
N THR A 136 -7.49 7.43 -0.83
CA THR A 136 -6.39 7.98 -1.62
C THR A 136 -6.82 9.09 -2.58
N GLU A 137 -8.11 9.22 -2.92
CA GLU A 137 -8.65 10.29 -3.79
C GLU A 137 -8.18 11.70 -3.39
N ARG A 138 -8.03 11.95 -2.08
CA ARG A 138 -7.51 13.25 -1.57
C ARG A 138 -6.08 13.57 -2.02
N PHE A 139 -5.34 12.56 -2.47
CA PHE A 139 -3.96 12.67 -2.94
C PHE A 139 -3.87 12.64 -4.48
N ASP A 140 -4.99 12.62 -5.20
CA ASP A 140 -5.00 12.50 -6.67
C ASP A 140 -4.20 13.60 -7.36
N SER A 141 -4.26 14.83 -6.82
CA SER A 141 -3.55 15.99 -7.35
C SER A 141 -2.08 16.09 -6.90
N VAL A 142 -1.61 15.20 -6.02
CA VAL A 142 -0.25 15.24 -5.48
C VAL A 142 0.68 14.43 -6.38
N PRO A 143 1.74 15.04 -6.96
CA PRO A 143 2.71 14.30 -7.74
C PRO A 143 3.42 13.22 -6.92
N PHE A 144 3.75 12.08 -7.54
CA PHE A 144 4.44 10.97 -6.88
C PHE A 144 5.69 11.40 -6.10
N ALA A 145 6.55 12.20 -6.75
CA ALA A 145 7.76 12.72 -6.13
C ALA A 145 7.48 13.57 -4.88
N ALA A 146 6.38 14.33 -4.87
CA ALA A 146 5.99 15.14 -3.73
C ALA A 146 5.46 14.28 -2.57
N MET A 147 4.69 13.23 -2.84
CA MET A 147 4.25 12.28 -1.80
C MET A 147 5.43 11.62 -1.11
N VAL A 148 6.40 11.20 -1.93
CA VAL A 148 7.56 10.44 -1.53
C VAL A 148 8.56 11.28 -0.74
N LEU A 149 8.91 12.48 -1.23
CA LEU A 149 9.83 13.39 -0.54
C LEU A 149 9.17 14.12 0.64
N GLY A 150 7.85 14.25 0.62
CA GLY A 150 7.05 14.91 1.66
C GLY A 150 6.53 13.97 2.75
N ALA A 151 6.66 12.65 2.58
CA ALA A 151 6.10 11.64 3.49
C ALA A 151 6.50 11.91 4.95
N ASP A 152 7.79 12.18 5.20
CA ASP A 152 8.34 12.38 6.54
C ASP A 152 7.76 13.61 7.27
N ARG A 153 7.15 14.56 6.55
CA ARG A 153 6.49 15.73 7.17
C ARG A 153 5.15 15.36 7.78
N TYR A 154 4.44 14.42 7.18
CA TYR A 154 3.07 14.05 7.57
C TYR A 154 3.00 12.69 8.26
N LEU A 155 4.06 11.88 8.11
CA LEU A 155 4.17 10.52 8.63
C LEU A 155 5.38 10.42 9.55
N ASP A 156 5.21 9.68 10.65
CA ASP A 156 6.30 9.17 11.48
C ASP A 156 6.55 7.73 11.06
N ILE A 157 7.67 7.50 10.37
CA ILE A 157 8.04 6.20 9.80
C ILE A 157 9.14 5.61 10.67
N ARG A 158 8.83 4.49 11.33
CA ARG A 158 9.75 3.79 12.23
C ARG A 158 10.02 2.39 11.69
N PRO A 159 11.06 2.21 10.86
CA PRO A 159 11.50 0.89 10.44
C PRO A 159 12.18 0.15 11.61
N SER A 160 11.85 -1.13 11.78
CA SER A 160 12.40 -2.06 12.76
C SER A 160 12.67 -3.40 12.08
N GLY A 161 13.88 -3.54 11.52
CA GLY A 161 14.28 -4.70 10.74
C GLY A 161 13.40 -4.90 9.50
N ASP A 162 12.66 -6.01 9.48
CA ASP A 162 11.74 -6.37 8.40
C ASP A 162 10.30 -5.87 8.63
N THR A 163 10.08 -5.08 9.67
CA THR A 163 8.78 -4.44 9.93
C THR A 163 8.94 -2.93 9.95
N ALA A 164 7.88 -2.20 9.63
CA ALA A 164 7.84 -0.74 9.75
C ALA A 164 6.49 -0.31 10.28
N ILE A 165 6.50 0.62 11.22
CA ILE A 165 5.29 1.26 11.74
C ILE A 165 5.26 2.67 11.19
N ILE A 166 4.19 3.01 10.47
CA ILE A 166 3.95 4.34 9.91
C ILE A 166 2.77 4.94 10.65
N ARG A 167 2.96 6.11 11.27
CA ARG A 167 1.91 6.83 11.99
C ARG A 167 1.65 8.17 11.35
N SER A 168 0.39 8.59 11.31
CA SER A 168 0.10 9.98 10.94
C SER A 168 0.56 10.94 12.04
N LYS A 169 1.21 12.03 11.64
CA LYS A 169 1.51 13.18 12.51
C LYS A 169 0.33 14.15 12.62
N LEU A 170 -0.73 13.96 11.82
CA LEU A 170 -1.89 14.84 11.82
C LEU A 170 -2.80 14.51 13.01
N PRO A 171 -3.05 15.47 13.93
CA PRO A 171 -3.80 15.20 15.16
C PRO A 171 -5.27 14.84 14.91
N GLU A 172 -5.86 15.34 13.82
CA GLU A 172 -7.26 15.07 13.46
C GLU A 172 -7.48 13.68 12.87
N HIS A 173 -6.40 13.03 12.42
CA HIS A 173 -6.46 11.77 11.67
C HIS A 173 -5.33 10.83 12.10
N SER A 174 -5.38 10.37 13.34
CA SER A 174 -4.46 9.34 13.82
C SER A 174 -4.78 8.00 13.14
N PHE A 175 -3.94 7.62 12.19
CA PHE A 175 -3.90 6.27 11.66
C PHE A 175 -2.49 5.70 11.80
N GLU A 176 -2.41 4.39 11.97
CA GLU A 176 -1.17 3.62 12.01
C GLU A 176 -1.25 2.52 10.94
N VAL A 177 -0.20 2.42 10.13
CA VAL A 177 -0.03 1.36 9.13
C VAL A 177 1.18 0.55 9.52
N ARG A 178 1.00 -0.77 9.60
CA ARG A 178 2.09 -1.72 9.79
C ARG A 178 2.47 -2.29 8.43
N MET A 179 3.75 -2.20 8.11
CA MET A 179 4.31 -2.79 6.91
C MET A 179 5.32 -3.88 7.26
N GLN A 180 5.44 -4.86 6.37
CA GLN A 180 6.44 -5.91 6.44
C GLN A 180 7.22 -5.95 5.13
N ARG A 181 8.53 -6.14 5.23
CA ARG A 181 9.40 -6.28 4.07
C ARG A 181 9.06 -7.60 3.36
N ASN A 182 8.87 -7.52 2.05
CA ASN A 182 8.67 -8.67 1.18
C ASN A 182 9.54 -8.51 -0.07
N GLY A 183 10.63 -9.27 -0.14
CA GLY A 183 11.63 -9.14 -1.19
C GLY A 183 12.28 -7.74 -1.19
N SER A 184 12.18 -7.03 -2.32
CA SER A 184 12.70 -5.67 -2.47
C SER A 184 11.75 -4.57 -2.00
N GLY A 185 10.49 -4.89 -1.71
CA GLY A 185 9.45 -3.92 -1.38
C GLY A 185 8.90 -4.07 0.04
N TRP A 186 7.92 -3.23 0.36
CA TRP A 186 7.16 -3.31 1.60
C TRP A 186 5.70 -3.58 1.30
N LYS A 187 5.11 -4.50 2.05
CA LYS A 187 3.68 -4.77 2.03
C LYS A 187 3.01 -4.21 3.26
N VAL A 188 1.82 -3.63 3.09
CA VAL A 188 0.92 -3.30 4.19
C VAL A 188 0.33 -4.60 4.73
N VAL A 189 0.58 -4.87 6.01
CA VAL A 189 0.12 -6.09 6.70
C VAL A 189 -0.84 -5.79 7.85
N GLY A 190 -0.98 -4.53 8.24
CA GLY A 190 -1.89 -4.12 9.29
C GLY A 190 -2.25 -2.65 9.16
N VAL A 191 -3.48 -2.32 9.56
CA VAL A 191 -3.98 -0.95 9.58
C VAL A 191 -4.73 -0.76 10.89
N ARG A 192 -4.46 0.35 11.57
CA ARG A 192 -5.14 0.76 12.78
C ARG A 192 -5.63 2.18 12.62
N ASP A 193 -6.95 2.31 12.59
CA ASP A 193 -7.64 3.58 12.41
C ASP A 193 -8.95 3.49 13.17
N ASP A 194 -9.01 4.17 14.32
CA ASP A 194 -10.17 4.12 15.22
C ASP A 194 -11.42 4.72 14.58
N ALA A 195 -11.25 5.74 13.72
CA ALA A 195 -12.36 6.37 13.02
C ALA A 195 -12.94 5.43 11.96
N LEU A 196 -12.07 4.77 11.19
CA LEU A 196 -12.46 3.76 10.21
C LEU A 196 -13.12 2.54 10.88
N ALA A 197 -12.54 2.05 11.98
CA ALA A 197 -13.11 0.93 12.74
C ALA A 197 -14.50 1.29 13.28
N THR A 198 -14.67 2.51 13.78
CA THR A 198 -15.97 3.03 14.24
C THR A 198 -16.99 3.15 13.11
N GLU A 199 -16.58 3.66 11.94
CA GLU A 199 -17.46 3.79 10.77
C GLU A 199 -17.95 2.42 10.28
N ILE A 200 -17.03 1.45 10.17
CA ILE A 200 -17.35 0.09 9.73
C ILE A 200 -18.22 -0.62 10.76
N ALA A 201 -17.88 -0.55 12.05
CA ALA A 201 -18.70 -1.11 13.12
C ALA A 201 -20.12 -0.54 13.10
N ARG A 202 -20.27 0.77 12.86
CA ARG A 202 -21.59 1.41 12.72
C ARG A 202 -22.37 0.85 11.54
N LYS A 203 -21.78 0.81 10.34
CA LYS A 203 -22.43 0.28 9.13
C LYS A 203 -22.85 -1.18 9.28
N VAL A 204 -21.94 -2.03 9.75
CA VAL A 204 -22.21 -3.46 9.97
C VAL A 204 -23.31 -3.65 11.02
N GLY A 205 -23.24 -2.92 12.14
CA GLY A 205 -24.28 -2.99 13.17
C GLY A 205 -25.66 -2.56 12.66
N GLN A 206 -25.72 -1.48 11.85
CA GLN A 206 -26.97 -1.03 11.23
C GLN A 206 -27.52 -2.04 10.22
N GLU A 207 -26.66 -2.67 9.41
CA GLU A 207 -27.08 -3.72 8.48
C GLU A 207 -27.66 -4.92 9.23
N ILE A 208 -27.01 -5.37 10.32
CA ILE A 208 -27.49 -6.48 11.15
C ILE A 208 -28.86 -6.14 11.79
N ILE A 209 -29.02 -4.93 12.34
CA ILE A 209 -30.29 -4.49 12.94
C ILE A 209 -31.39 -4.40 11.88
N ALA A 210 -31.10 -3.81 10.72
CA ALA A 210 -32.07 -3.67 9.63
C ALA A 210 -32.53 -5.04 9.10
N VAL A 211 -31.61 -6.00 9.08
CA VAL A 211 -31.89 -7.39 8.70
C VAL A 211 -32.75 -8.10 9.76
N ALA A 212 -32.45 -7.93 11.05
CA ALA A 212 -33.25 -8.49 12.14
C ALA A 212 -34.66 -7.88 12.21
N SER A 213 -34.79 -6.59 11.89
CA SER A 213 -36.05 -5.83 11.99
C SER A 213 -37.03 -6.07 10.84
N ASN A 214 -36.53 -6.39 9.64
CA ASN A 214 -37.34 -6.43 8.40
C ASN A 214 -37.78 -7.84 7.95
N GLY A 215 -37.68 -8.85 8.81
CA GLY A 215 -38.35 -10.15 8.59
C GLY A 215 -37.42 -11.31 8.25
N GLY A 216 -36.96 -12.00 9.31
CA GLY A 216 -36.57 -13.40 9.27
C GLY A 216 -35.10 -13.68 8.96
N ALA A 217 -34.53 -14.58 9.76
CA ALA A 217 -33.20 -15.18 9.61
C ALA A 217 -32.87 -15.70 8.18
N GLU A 218 -33.87 -16.01 7.37
CA GLU A 218 -33.70 -16.46 5.98
C GLU A 218 -33.29 -15.32 5.04
N ALA A 219 -34.00 -14.18 5.04
CA ALA A 219 -33.67 -13.04 4.19
C ALA A 219 -32.29 -12.44 4.52
N ALA A 220 -31.90 -12.57 5.79
CA ALA A 220 -30.58 -12.26 6.32
C ALA A 220 -29.49 -13.17 5.71
N GLY A 221 -29.73 -14.48 5.72
CA GLY A 221 -28.80 -15.49 5.20
C GLY A 221 -28.53 -15.29 3.72
N ASP A 222 -29.58 -15.04 2.93
CA ASP A 222 -29.46 -14.85 1.49
C ASP A 222 -28.67 -13.59 1.10
N ARG A 223 -28.87 -12.46 1.81
CA ARG A 223 -28.14 -11.21 1.55
C ARG A 223 -26.69 -11.22 2.01
N LEU A 224 -26.38 -12.00 3.05
CA LEU A 224 -25.03 -12.14 3.58
C LEU A 224 -24.26 -13.28 2.92
N GLY A 225 -24.89 -14.07 2.05
CA GLY A 225 -24.28 -15.25 1.42
C GLY A 225 -24.06 -16.40 2.39
N ILE A 226 -24.78 -16.42 3.51
CA ILE A 226 -24.65 -17.42 4.57
C ILE A 226 -25.83 -18.40 4.44
N LYS A 227 -25.59 -19.52 3.75
CA LYS A 227 -26.53 -20.63 3.74
C LYS A 227 -26.68 -21.16 5.17
N ASN A 228 -27.91 -21.36 5.64
CA ASN A 228 -28.26 -21.86 6.99
C ASN A 228 -28.12 -20.86 8.15
N LEU A 229 -28.24 -19.55 7.92
CA LEU A 229 -28.28 -18.57 9.02
C LEU A 229 -29.40 -18.89 10.04
N ASN A 230 -30.54 -19.40 9.57
CA ASN A 230 -31.65 -19.80 10.42
C ASN A 230 -31.27 -20.93 11.40
N THR A 231 -30.51 -21.94 10.94
CA THR A 231 -30.03 -23.03 11.79
C THR A 231 -29.02 -22.55 12.84
N ILE A 232 -28.16 -21.60 12.46
CA ILE A 232 -27.18 -20.98 13.38
C ILE A 232 -27.92 -20.17 14.46
N LEU A 233 -28.96 -19.42 14.07
CA LEU A 233 -29.76 -18.62 15.00
C LEU A 233 -30.60 -19.49 15.94
N GLN A 234 -31.17 -20.60 15.46
CA GLN A 234 -31.85 -21.58 16.31
C GLN A 234 -30.88 -22.27 17.29
N GLN A 235 -29.67 -22.64 16.85
CA GLN A 235 -28.64 -23.16 17.75
C GLN A 235 -28.22 -22.13 18.80
N ALA A 236 -28.10 -20.85 18.41
CA ALA A 236 -27.81 -19.78 19.34
C ALA A 236 -28.94 -19.62 20.37
N GLU A 237 -30.21 -19.66 19.96
CA GLU A 237 -31.37 -19.57 20.86
C GLU A 237 -31.37 -20.70 21.91
N THR A 238 -31.00 -21.92 21.53
CA THR A 238 -30.83 -23.03 22.50
C THR A 238 -29.66 -22.84 23.47
N ILE A 239 -28.66 -22.04 23.14
CA ILE A 239 -27.53 -21.70 24.04
C ILE A 239 -27.90 -20.54 24.99
N PHE A 240 -28.87 -19.69 24.59
CA PHE A 240 -29.33 -18.53 25.35
C PHE A 240 -30.53 -18.83 26.26
N ARG A 241 -31.26 -19.93 26.06
CA ARG A 241 -32.14 -20.53 27.08
C ARG A 241 -31.34 -21.25 28.15
#